data_AF-A0AA88TYE4-F1
#
_entry.id   AF-A0AA88TYE4-F1
#
_cell.length_a   1.000
_cell.length_b   1.000
_cell.length_c   1.000
_cell.angle_alpha   90.00
_cell.angle_beta   90.00
_cell.angle_gamma   90.00
#
_symmetry.space_group_name_H-M   'P 1'
#
loop_
_entity.id
_entity.type
_entity.pdbx_description
1 polymer ?
#
loop_
_entity_poly.entity_id
_entity_poly.type
_entity_poly.pdbx_seq_one_letter_code
_entity_poly.pdbx_strand_id
1 'polypeptide(L)'
;MSTPKCPGCHRSDIKKLDGQRAVCKSCSKAKRCVFQFCWACQREWPHDASTTTSCMLPNCALRAALLSVKNISDPQSSVNGCPFFRACPGCQSLLTHNGEGCPNIVCPDCDEVFCFRCLRQECFDNEYYDGEYYDDDDDDDDTETEPCVIVDNAEILKDLGL
;
A
#
# COMPACT_ATOMS: atom_id res chain seq x y z
N MET A 1 1.71 -9.91 15.29
CA MET A 1 1.85 -10.11 13.84
C MET A 1 0.49 -10.48 13.28
N SER A 2 -0.02 -9.73 12.31
CA SER A 2 -1.31 -10.03 11.69
C SER A 2 -1.20 -11.30 10.84
N THR A 3 -2.14 -12.22 10.99
CA THR A 3 -2.22 -13.42 10.17
C THR A 3 -2.62 -13.02 8.74
N PRO A 4 -1.95 -13.51 7.69
CA PRO A 4 -2.32 -13.21 6.31
C PRO A 4 -3.74 -13.69 6.00
N LYS A 5 -4.38 -13.05 5.01
CA LYS A 5 -5.68 -13.48 4.48
C LYS A 5 -5.47 -14.21 3.16
N CYS A 6 -6.36 -15.15 2.86
CA CYS A 6 -6.30 -15.89 1.60
C CYS A 6 -6.63 -14.94 0.43
N PRO A 7 -5.84 -14.87 -0.65
CA PRO A 7 -6.15 -14.00 -1.79
C PRO A 7 -7.44 -14.38 -2.53
N GLY A 8 -7.86 -15.64 -2.47
CA GLY A 8 -9.05 -16.11 -3.18
C GLY A 8 -10.36 -15.87 -2.41
N CYS A 9 -10.36 -15.98 -1.08
CA CYS A 9 -11.59 -15.90 -0.28
C CYS A 9 -11.55 -14.91 0.88
N HIS A 10 -10.41 -14.25 1.11
CA HIS A 10 -10.17 -13.27 2.18
C HIS A 10 -10.40 -13.78 3.61
N ARG A 11 -10.51 -15.10 3.80
CA ARG A 11 -10.65 -15.75 5.12
C ARG A 11 -9.29 -16.11 5.71
N SER A 12 -9.27 -16.29 7.03
CA SER A 12 -8.08 -16.65 7.82
C SER A 12 -7.92 -18.16 8.08
N ASP A 13 -8.73 -19.00 7.43
CA ASP A 13 -8.61 -20.47 7.50
C ASP A 13 -7.45 -20.97 6.62
N ILE A 14 -6.24 -20.68 7.10
CA ILE A 14 -4.98 -20.85 6.39
C ILE A 14 -4.03 -21.70 7.25
N LYS A 15 -3.33 -22.63 6.60
CA LYS A 15 -2.21 -23.38 7.20
C LYS A 15 -0.89 -22.94 6.55
N LYS A 16 0.06 -22.47 7.35
CA LYS A 16 1.44 -22.24 6.88
C LYS A 16 2.11 -23.59 6.61
N LEU A 17 2.82 -23.68 5.49
CA LEU A 17 3.70 -24.81 5.16
C LEU A 17 5.16 -24.41 5.38
N ASP A 18 6.10 -25.19 4.85
CA ASP A 18 7.52 -24.82 4.87
C ASP A 18 7.80 -23.57 4.02
N GLY A 19 8.71 -22.74 4.50
CA GLY A 19 9.14 -21.51 3.84
C GLY A 19 8.03 -20.46 3.74
N GLN A 20 7.82 -19.95 2.53
CA GLN A 20 6.85 -18.89 2.23
C GLN A 20 5.50 -19.42 1.72
N ARG A 21 5.22 -20.73 1.80
CA ARG A 21 3.97 -21.31 1.28
C ARG A 21 2.87 -21.36 2.33
N ALA A 22 1.63 -21.21 1.88
CA ALA A 22 0.43 -21.28 2.68
C ALA A 22 -0.67 -21.99 1.91
N VAL A 23 -1.53 -22.76 2.60
CA VAL A 23 -2.70 -23.42 2.00
C VAL A 23 -3.95 -22.84 2.61
N CYS A 24 -4.94 -22.49 1.78
CA CYS A 24 -6.28 -22.16 2.27
C CYS A 24 -7.17 -23.41 2.21
N LYS A 25 -7.65 -23.88 3.35
CA LYS A 25 -8.49 -25.10 3.41
C LYS A 25 -9.85 -24.87 2.75
N SER A 26 -10.45 -23.71 3.00
CA SER A 26 -11.73 -23.31 2.41
C SER A 26 -11.68 -23.27 0.88
N CYS A 27 -10.66 -22.61 0.30
CA CYS A 27 -10.48 -22.59 -1.16
C CYS A 27 -10.15 -23.98 -1.72
N SER A 28 -9.33 -24.76 -1.01
CA SER A 28 -8.97 -26.10 -1.46
C SER A 28 -10.18 -27.03 -1.53
N LYS A 29 -11.08 -26.94 -0.55
CA LYS A 29 -12.36 -27.67 -0.55
C LYS A 29 -13.27 -27.21 -1.68
N ALA A 30 -13.40 -25.90 -1.88
CA ALA A 30 -14.27 -25.33 -2.91
C ALA A 30 -13.80 -25.70 -4.33
N LYS A 31 -12.49 -25.59 -4.60
CA LYS A 31 -11.89 -25.89 -5.91
C LYS A 31 -11.63 -27.39 -6.14
N ARG A 32 -11.75 -28.22 -5.10
CA ARG A 32 -11.37 -29.65 -5.11
C ARG A 32 -9.91 -29.88 -5.55
N CYS A 33 -9.03 -28.92 -5.28
CA CYS A 33 -7.60 -28.99 -5.55
C CYS A 33 -6.84 -28.26 -4.43
N VAL A 34 -5.52 -28.47 -4.29
CA VAL A 34 -4.74 -27.76 -3.28
C VAL A 34 -4.55 -26.30 -3.72
N PHE A 35 -5.20 -25.38 -3.01
CA PHE A 35 -5.01 -23.94 -3.24
C PHE A 35 -3.87 -23.41 -2.38
N GLN A 36 -2.76 -23.06 -3.02
CA GLN A 36 -1.55 -22.54 -2.37
C GLN A 36 -1.35 -21.06 -2.70
N PHE A 37 -0.75 -20.33 -1.78
CA PHE A 37 -0.36 -18.94 -1.97
C PHE A 37 0.85 -18.59 -1.13
N CYS A 38 1.50 -17.47 -1.44
CA CYS A 38 2.63 -16.99 -0.68
C CYS A 38 2.17 -16.37 0.65
N TRP A 39 2.71 -16.85 1.77
CA TRP A 39 2.44 -16.33 3.10
C TRP A 39 2.81 -14.85 3.25
N ALA A 40 3.87 -14.41 2.57
CA ALA A 40 4.37 -13.03 2.67
C ALA A 40 3.60 -12.08 1.74
N CYS A 41 3.71 -12.30 0.42
CA CYS A 41 3.08 -11.42 -0.56
C CYS A 41 1.62 -11.77 -0.84
N GLN A 42 1.02 -12.79 -0.22
CA GLN A 42 -0.40 -13.13 -0.40
C GLN A 42 -0.86 -13.30 -1.86
N ARG A 43 0.03 -13.70 -2.79
CA ARG A 43 -0.34 -14.04 -4.18
C ARG A 43 -0.40 -15.55 -4.37
N GLU A 44 -1.25 -16.00 -5.29
CA GLU A 44 -1.39 -17.43 -5.61
C GLU A 44 -0.03 -18.03 -5.97
N TRP A 45 0.25 -19.22 -5.43
CA TRP A 45 1.51 -19.88 -5.67
C TRP A 45 1.47 -20.54 -7.04
N PRO A 46 2.49 -20.36 -7.90
CA PRO A 46 2.51 -20.99 -9.21
C PRO A 46 2.40 -22.52 -9.08
N HIS A 47 1.54 -23.13 -9.89
CA HIS A 47 1.26 -24.57 -9.82
C HIS A 47 2.49 -25.43 -10.12
N ASP A 48 3.34 -24.96 -11.04
CA ASP A 48 4.61 -25.55 -11.46
C ASP A 48 5.74 -25.38 -10.44
N ALA A 49 5.63 -24.43 -9.51
CA ALA A 49 6.64 -24.13 -8.48
C ALA A 49 6.37 -24.84 -7.14
N SER A 50 5.65 -25.97 -7.14
CA SER A 50 5.23 -26.67 -5.91
C SER A 50 6.39 -27.16 -5.03
N THR A 51 7.60 -27.30 -5.58
CA THR A 51 8.80 -27.76 -4.86
C THR A 51 9.58 -26.62 -4.19
N THR A 52 9.39 -25.35 -4.57
CA THR A 52 10.21 -24.24 -4.06
C THR A 52 9.72 -23.75 -2.69
N THR A 53 10.65 -23.54 -1.75
CA THR A 53 10.32 -23.00 -0.42
C THR A 53 10.24 -21.48 -0.40
N SER A 54 10.80 -20.81 -1.41
CA SER A 54 10.77 -19.35 -1.62
C SER A 54 9.84 -18.94 -2.76
N CYS A 55 9.24 -17.75 -2.63
CA CYS A 55 8.38 -17.19 -3.66
C CYS A 55 9.22 -16.62 -4.79
N MET A 56 8.94 -17.06 -6.01
CA MET A 56 9.65 -16.64 -7.24
C MET A 56 8.90 -15.54 -8.00
N LEU A 57 7.75 -15.09 -7.49
CA LEU A 57 6.99 -14.02 -8.12
C LEU A 57 7.76 -12.69 -8.00
N PRO A 58 7.83 -11.89 -9.07
CA PRO A 58 8.52 -10.60 -9.06
C PRO A 58 7.94 -9.69 -7.98
N ASN A 59 8.77 -8.86 -7.36
CA ASN A 59 8.36 -7.92 -6.31
C ASN A 59 7.72 -8.57 -5.07
N CYS A 60 7.98 -9.85 -4.79
CA CYS A 60 7.44 -10.51 -3.59
C CYS A 60 7.81 -9.76 -2.29
N ALA A 61 9.06 -9.33 -2.15
CA ALA A 61 9.53 -8.61 -0.96
C ALA A 61 8.88 -7.23 -0.84
N LEU A 62 8.84 -6.46 -1.93
CA LEU A 62 8.17 -5.16 -2.01
C LEU A 62 6.69 -5.27 -1.60
N ARG A 63 5.94 -6.16 -2.26
CA ARG A 63 4.52 -6.37 -1.96
C ARG A 63 4.30 -6.81 -0.51
N ALA A 64 5.14 -7.69 0.01
CA ALA A 64 5.06 -8.12 1.41
C ALA A 64 5.28 -6.96 2.40
N ALA A 65 6.19 -6.03 2.09
CA ALA A 65 6.39 -4.83 2.89
C ALA A 65 5.18 -3.89 2.85
N LEU A 66 4.55 -3.72 1.68
CA LEU A 66 3.37 -2.88 1.49
C LEU A 66 2.11 -3.44 2.17
N LEU A 67 2.03 -4.76 2.38
CA LEU A 67 0.97 -5.43 3.15
C LEU A 67 1.17 -5.35 4.67
N SER A 68 2.29 -4.77 5.13
CA SER A 68 2.54 -4.59 6.56
C SER A 68 1.43 -3.74 7.19
N VAL A 69 0.97 -4.14 8.37
CA VAL A 69 0.02 -3.36 9.17
C VAL A 69 0.71 -2.29 10.04
N LYS A 70 2.04 -2.14 9.89
CA LYS A 70 2.80 -1.15 10.64
C LYS A 70 2.53 0.22 10.05
N ASN A 71 2.10 1.15 10.89
CA ASN A 71 1.97 2.56 10.54
C ASN A 71 3.06 3.38 11.24
N ILE A 72 3.31 4.57 10.72
CA ILE A 72 4.06 5.62 11.42
C ILE A 72 3.24 6.02 12.64
N SER A 73 3.88 6.12 13.79
CA SER A 73 3.25 6.41 15.08
C SER A 73 4.05 7.48 15.80
N ASP A 74 4.00 8.69 15.24
CA ASP A 74 4.58 9.88 15.83
C ASP A 74 3.52 10.98 15.76
N PRO A 75 2.89 11.36 16.90
CA PRO A 75 1.84 12.37 16.92
C PRO A 75 2.27 13.76 16.46
N GLN A 76 3.57 14.05 16.39
CA GLN A 76 4.09 15.34 15.90
C GLN A 76 4.39 15.31 14.41
N SER A 77 4.32 14.15 13.78
CA SER A 77 4.60 13.98 12.36
C SER A 77 3.38 14.30 11.50
N SER A 78 3.59 15.05 10.42
CA SER A 78 2.59 15.32 9.38
C SER A 78 2.05 14.05 8.69
N VAL A 79 2.77 12.93 8.81
CA VAL A 79 2.41 11.62 8.24
C VAL A 79 2.00 10.60 9.31
N ASN A 80 1.66 11.06 10.53
CA ASN A 80 1.16 10.18 11.58
C ASN A 80 -0.03 9.33 11.09
N GLY A 81 0.03 8.02 11.33
CA GLY A 81 -1.00 7.09 10.87
C GLY A 81 -0.83 6.57 9.43
N CYS A 82 0.09 7.12 8.63
CA CYS A 82 0.41 6.57 7.31
C CYS A 82 1.02 5.16 7.42
N PRO A 83 0.83 4.29 6.41
CA PRO A 83 1.60 3.06 6.28
C PRO A 83 3.09 3.32 6.40
N PHE A 84 3.81 2.47 7.15
CA PHE A 84 5.25 2.66 7.37
C PHE A 84 6.06 2.55 6.08
N PHE A 85 5.57 1.77 5.12
CA PHE A 85 6.18 1.59 3.81
C PHE A 85 5.22 2.02 2.71
N ARG A 86 5.73 2.75 1.72
CA ARG A 86 5.05 3.10 0.47
C ARG A 86 5.89 2.62 -0.72
N ALA A 87 5.23 2.40 -1.85
CA ALA A 87 5.91 2.26 -3.12
C ALA A 87 5.92 3.62 -3.82
N CYS A 88 7.02 3.98 -4.45
CA CYS A 88 7.04 5.11 -5.37
C CYS A 88 6.06 4.85 -6.53
N PRO A 89 5.13 5.77 -6.84
CA PRO A 89 4.22 5.64 -7.96
C PRO A 89 4.92 5.55 -9.34
N GLY A 90 6.08 6.20 -9.49
CA GLY A 90 6.84 6.22 -10.74
C GLY A 90 7.68 4.97 -11.00
N CYS A 91 8.41 4.47 -9.99
CA CYS A 91 9.42 3.41 -10.18
C CYS A 91 9.26 2.19 -9.26
N GLN A 92 8.25 2.14 -8.40
CA GLN A 92 7.98 1.05 -7.44
C GLN A 92 9.02 0.88 -6.32
N SER A 93 9.96 1.80 -6.15
CA SER A 93 10.92 1.75 -5.03
C SER A 93 10.22 1.77 -3.67
N LEU A 94 10.74 0.99 -2.72
CA LEU A 94 10.22 0.92 -1.35
C LEU A 94 10.73 2.11 -0.53
N LEU A 95 9.81 2.96 -0.09
CA LEU A 95 10.11 4.20 0.61
C LEU A 95 9.47 4.21 2.00
N THR A 96 10.05 5.01 2.90
CA THR A 96 9.52 5.33 4.22
C THR A 96 9.75 6.81 4.51
N HIS A 97 8.92 7.38 5.37
CA HIS A 97 9.06 8.76 5.83
C HIS A 97 9.78 8.78 7.18
N ASN A 98 10.73 9.70 7.39
CA ASN A 98 11.50 9.79 8.63
C ASN A 98 10.70 10.36 9.81
N GLY A 99 9.58 11.02 9.52
CA GLY A 99 8.67 11.63 10.48
C GLY A 99 8.79 13.15 10.57
N GLU A 100 9.82 13.74 9.97
CA GLU A 100 10.15 15.16 10.08
C GLU A 100 9.67 15.93 8.84
N GLY A 101 9.10 17.12 9.05
CA GLY A 101 8.79 18.06 7.97
C GLY A 101 7.51 17.76 7.18
N CYS A 102 7.56 18.10 5.88
CA CYS A 102 6.44 18.05 4.95
C CYS A 102 6.06 16.61 4.58
N PRO A 103 4.77 16.30 4.37
CA PRO A 103 4.36 14.97 3.92
C PRO A 103 4.85 14.62 2.51
N ASN A 104 5.26 15.58 1.68
CA ASN A 104 5.83 15.31 0.36
C ASN A 104 7.26 14.81 0.47
N ILE A 105 7.56 13.73 -0.25
CA ILE A 105 8.91 13.16 -0.37
C ILE A 105 9.34 13.13 -1.82
N VAL A 106 10.67 13.11 -2.02
CA VAL A 106 11.31 12.89 -3.32
C VAL A 106 11.79 11.45 -3.37
N CYS A 107 11.44 10.71 -4.42
CA CYS A 107 11.98 9.37 -4.62
C CYS A 107 13.47 9.46 -4.99
N PRO A 108 14.39 8.84 -4.24
CA PRO A 108 15.83 8.90 -4.54
C PRO A 108 16.24 8.14 -5.81
N ASP A 109 15.35 7.27 -6.34
CA ASP A 109 15.66 6.43 -7.51
C ASP A 109 15.15 7.02 -8.83
N CYS A 110 14.14 7.89 -8.80
CA CYS A 110 13.54 8.47 -10.03
C CYS A 110 13.17 9.95 -9.92
N ASP A 111 13.49 10.61 -8.81
CA ASP A 111 13.23 12.03 -8.53
C ASP A 111 11.75 12.47 -8.53
N GLU A 112 10.81 11.53 -8.69
CA GLU A 112 9.38 11.78 -8.58
C GLU A 112 9.02 12.31 -7.18
N VAL A 113 8.28 13.41 -7.14
CA VAL A 113 7.79 14.02 -5.89
C VAL A 113 6.34 13.63 -5.68
N PHE A 114 6.00 13.15 -4.48
CA PHE A 114 4.62 12.81 -4.14
C PHE A 114 4.36 12.90 -2.63
N CYS A 115 3.10 13.12 -2.28
CA CYS A 115 2.60 13.20 -0.92
C CYS A 115 2.51 11.81 -0.28
N PHE A 116 3.19 11.57 0.84
CA PHE A 116 3.22 10.26 1.51
C PHE A 116 1.85 9.85 2.10
N ARG A 117 0.95 10.83 2.31
CA ARG A 117 -0.42 10.64 2.80
C ARG A 117 -1.34 10.10 1.71
N CYS A 118 -1.46 10.82 0.58
CA CYS A 118 -2.46 10.58 -0.46
C CYS A 118 -1.89 10.04 -1.78
N LEU A 119 -0.57 9.92 -1.91
CA LEU A 119 0.16 9.45 -3.12
C LEU A 119 0.04 10.34 -4.37
N ARG A 120 -0.59 11.51 -4.28
CA ARG A 120 -0.64 12.52 -5.36
C ARG A 120 0.66 13.33 -5.44
N GLN A 121 0.95 13.91 -6.60
CA GLN A 121 2.17 14.71 -6.83
C GLN A 121 2.27 15.92 -5.88
N GLU A 122 1.16 16.62 -5.70
CA GLU A 122 1.04 17.74 -4.77
C GLU A 122 -0.15 17.53 -3.83
N CYS A 123 0.02 17.93 -2.57
CA CYS A 123 -1.06 17.98 -1.59
C CYS A 123 -0.91 19.26 -0.78
N PHE A 124 -1.97 20.05 -0.71
CA PHE A 124 -2.02 21.19 0.20
C PHE A 124 -2.62 20.68 1.50
N ASP A 125 -1.93 20.91 2.63
CA ASP A 125 -2.56 20.78 3.93
C ASP A 125 -3.60 21.89 4.01
N ASN A 126 -4.89 21.54 4.04
CA ASN A 126 -6.01 22.49 4.09
C ASN A 126 -6.07 23.28 5.43
N GLU A 127 -4.95 23.47 6.12
CA GLU A 127 -4.86 24.15 7.42
C GLU A 127 -4.67 25.67 7.26
N TYR A 128 -5.32 26.32 6.30
CA TYR A 128 -5.55 27.77 6.35
C TYR A 128 -6.60 28.24 5.32
N TYR A 129 -7.88 27.93 5.55
CA TYR A 129 -8.95 28.83 5.09
C TYR A 129 -9.25 29.79 6.25
N ASP A 130 -8.42 30.83 6.38
CA ASP A 130 -8.86 32.04 7.05
C ASP A 130 -9.81 32.72 6.06
N GLY A 131 -11.11 32.63 6.36
CA GLY A 131 -12.15 33.20 5.53
C GLY A 131 -12.06 34.72 5.55
N GLU A 132 -11.17 35.29 4.75
CA GLU A 132 -11.32 36.66 4.29
C GLU A 132 -12.06 36.62 2.95
N TYR A 133 -13.35 36.95 3.04
CA TYR A 133 -14.23 37.28 1.93
C TYR A 133 -13.58 38.42 1.14
N TYR A 134 -12.97 38.11 -0.01
CA TYR A 134 -12.78 39.09 -1.06
C TYR A 134 -13.89 38.84 -2.07
N ASP A 135 -14.90 39.73 -2.07
CA ASP A 135 -15.83 39.89 -3.18
C ASP A 135 -15.00 40.32 -4.40
N ASP A 136 -14.49 39.37 -5.17
CA ASP A 136 -14.09 39.60 -6.56
C ASP A 136 -14.97 38.71 -7.43
N ASP A 137 -15.89 39.37 -8.13
CA ASP A 137 -16.71 38.81 -9.19
C ASP A 137 -15.79 38.31 -10.32
N ASP A 138 -15.32 37.07 -10.25
CA ASP A 138 -14.77 36.37 -11.41
C ASP A 138 -15.25 34.91 -11.46
N ASP A 139 -15.71 34.55 -12.64
CA ASP A 139 -16.42 33.34 -13.07
C ASP A 139 -15.45 32.14 -13.12
N ASP A 140 -14.82 31.77 -11.99
CA ASP A 140 -13.81 30.71 -11.94
C ASP A 140 -14.39 29.37 -11.46
N ASP A 141 -14.35 28.39 -12.36
CA ASP A 141 -14.64 26.96 -12.21
C ASP A 141 -14.26 26.44 -10.81
N ASP A 142 -15.27 26.19 -9.98
CA ASP A 142 -15.19 25.53 -8.66
C ASP A 142 -14.58 24.12 -8.81
N THR A 143 -13.28 24.05 -9.05
CA THR A 143 -12.53 22.81 -8.97
C THR A 143 -12.37 22.46 -7.49
N GLU A 144 -13.37 21.77 -6.93
CA GLU A 144 -13.32 21.18 -5.60
C GLU A 144 -12.02 20.37 -5.45
N THR A 145 -10.98 20.97 -4.88
CA THR A 145 -9.69 20.31 -4.72
C THR A 145 -9.83 19.27 -3.62
N GLU A 146 -9.83 17.98 -3.98
CA GLU A 146 -10.04 16.91 -3.01
C GLU A 146 -9.03 16.98 -1.85
N PRO A 147 -9.51 16.92 -0.59
CA PRO A 147 -8.67 17.11 0.59
C PRO A 147 -7.57 16.05 0.71
N CYS A 148 -6.43 16.43 1.27
CA CYS A 148 -5.32 15.51 1.52
C CYS A 148 -5.66 14.51 2.65
N VAL A 149 -6.07 13.30 2.28
CA VAL A 149 -6.39 12.22 3.22
C VAL A 149 -5.35 11.10 3.16
N ILE A 150 -5.13 10.43 4.30
CA ILE A 150 -4.24 9.26 4.38
C ILE A 150 -4.95 8.07 3.72
N VAL A 151 -4.34 7.53 2.67
CA VAL A 151 -4.80 6.30 2.00
C VAL A 151 -3.98 5.09 2.45
N ASP A 152 -4.54 3.90 2.40
CA ASP A 152 -3.76 2.67 2.61
C ASP A 152 -2.96 2.29 1.34
N ASN A 153 -2.32 1.11 1.32
CA ASN A 153 -1.57 0.64 0.15
C ASN A 153 -2.42 -0.17 -0.84
N ALA A 154 -3.73 -0.32 -0.64
CA ALA A 154 -4.55 -1.23 -1.43
C ALA A 154 -4.73 -0.77 -2.88
N GLU A 155 -4.84 0.53 -3.14
CA GLU A 155 -4.97 1.09 -4.49
C GLU A 155 -3.64 1.00 -5.24
N ILE A 156 -2.55 1.50 -4.64
CA ILE A 156 -1.22 1.45 -5.27
C ILE A 156 -0.76 0.01 -5.56
N LEU A 157 -1.16 -0.97 -4.73
CA LEU A 157 -0.90 -2.37 -5.02
C LEU A 157 -1.59 -2.85 -6.31
N LYS A 158 -2.79 -2.34 -6.63
CA LYS A 158 -3.49 -2.67 -7.87
C LYS A 158 -2.87 -1.94 -9.05
N ASP A 159 -2.63 -0.64 -8.91
CA ASP A 159 -2.17 0.24 -9.99
C ASP A 159 -0.78 -0.17 -10.49
N LEU A 160 0.10 -0.57 -9.56
CA LEU A 160 1.45 -1.02 -9.88
C LEU A 160 1.55 -2.52 -10.22
N GLY A 161 0.42 -3.23 -10.23
CA GLY A 161 0.39 -4.68 -10.48
C GLY A 161 1.18 -5.50 -9.46
N LEU A 162 1.18 -5.06 -8.20
CA LEU A 162 1.96 -5.66 -7.11
C LEU A 162 1.21 -6.78 -6.39
#